data_AF-A0A6G3Y1E4-F1
#
_entry.id   AF-A0A6G3Y1E4-F1
#
_cell.length_a   1.000
_cell.length_b   1.000
_cell.length_c   1.000
_cell.angle_alpha   90.00
_cell.angle_beta   90.00
_cell.angle_gamma   90.00
#
_symmetry.space_group_name_H-M   'P 1'
#
loop_
_entity.id
_entity.type
_entity.pdbx_description
1 polymer ?
#
loop_
_entity_poly.entity_id
_entity_poly.type
_entity_poly.pdbx_seq_one_letter_code
_entity_poly.pdbx_strand_id
1 'polypeptide(L)'
;MQVACGAGCRTVTKQPWYSAAEMAPGTEKTGKTKYSGDAFAANTTRSSFGIDYKVYVTMPGATPIDTNASWSSPTTGQIRCDKEQPRLRGCVIPTDDMPTLSYSRSHEKYGIVVPIYEEIMKRRGTDILHAVNQTKANANRASTCTPFTNLYPGQTGKDSCDEFPPASTEEGGQDGDLCAELTPQVVNGVWSAPATWPTRPASGNETCLRLHITQRANSSAGGVLGSLRKYERLVDGDAFRIQFTA
;
A
#
# COMPACT_ATOMS: atom_id res chain seq x y z
N MET A 1 -15.66 -6.00 31.87
CA MET A 1 -14.58 -5.56 30.96
C MET A 1 -14.60 -4.05 30.84
N GLN A 2 -13.43 -3.43 30.85
CA GLN A 2 -13.20 -2.01 30.59
C GLN A 2 -12.23 -1.90 29.42
N VAL A 3 -12.42 -0.86 28.61
CA VAL A 3 -11.52 -0.54 27.50
C VAL A 3 -11.10 0.92 27.56
N ALA A 4 -9.88 1.19 27.09
CA ALA A 4 -9.33 2.52 26.92
C ALA A 4 -8.54 2.59 25.60
N CYS A 5 -8.09 3.79 25.23
CA CYS A 5 -7.20 3.98 24.09
C CYS A 5 -6.16 5.04 24.42
N GLY A 6 -5.04 4.97 23.70
CA GLY A 6 -3.93 5.91 23.85
C GLY A 6 -4.24 7.33 23.36
N ALA A 7 -3.22 8.19 23.42
CA ALA A 7 -3.32 9.59 23.00
C ALA A 7 -3.82 9.73 21.55
N GLY A 8 -4.67 10.73 21.30
CA GLY A 8 -5.29 10.95 19.99
C GLY A 8 -6.56 10.13 19.76
N CYS A 9 -7.05 9.43 20.78
CA CYS A 9 -8.32 8.72 20.77
C CYS A 9 -9.14 9.00 22.04
N ARG A 10 -10.45 9.05 21.84
CA ARG A 10 -11.45 9.03 22.91
C ARG A 10 -12.25 7.73 22.87
N THR A 11 -12.22 6.99 23.97
CA THR A 11 -13.12 5.85 24.18
C THR A 11 -14.53 6.34 24.46
N VAL A 12 -15.47 6.05 23.56
CA VAL A 12 -16.89 6.45 23.66
C VAL A 12 -17.68 5.42 24.48
N THR A 13 -17.47 4.13 24.20
CA THR A 13 -18.13 3.03 24.95
C THR A 13 -17.09 2.29 25.78
N LYS A 14 -16.94 2.69 27.05
CA LYS A 14 -15.90 2.17 27.96
C LYS A 14 -16.14 0.75 28.48
N GLN A 15 -17.40 0.30 28.50
CA GLN A 15 -17.80 -0.98 29.05
C GLN A 15 -18.67 -1.72 28.01
N PRO A 16 -18.08 -2.65 27.25
CA PRO A 16 -18.83 -3.39 26.22
C PRO A 16 -19.85 -4.38 26.81
N TRP A 17 -19.68 -4.73 28.09
CA TRP A 17 -20.66 -5.45 28.90
C TRP A 17 -21.00 -4.58 30.11
N TYR A 18 -22.23 -4.07 30.15
CA TYR A 18 -22.75 -3.37 31.32
C TYR A 18 -23.18 -4.42 32.35
N SER A 19 -22.69 -4.34 33.59
CA SER A 19 -22.91 -5.30 34.70
C SER A 19 -22.25 -6.69 34.54
N ALA A 20 -22.46 -7.56 35.53
CA ALA A 20 -21.91 -8.92 35.54
C ALA A 20 -22.45 -9.71 34.35
N ALA A 21 -21.55 -10.07 33.46
CA ALA A 21 -21.86 -10.80 32.25
C ALA A 21 -21.55 -12.29 32.51
N GLU A 22 -22.54 -13.03 32.99
CA GLU A 22 -22.39 -14.48 33.19
C GLU A 22 -22.00 -15.18 31.88
N MET A 23 -21.11 -16.16 32.01
CA MET A 23 -20.60 -17.01 30.93
C MET A 23 -20.52 -18.44 31.45
N ALA A 24 -20.93 -19.40 30.61
CA ALA A 24 -20.74 -20.81 30.90
C ALA A 24 -19.42 -21.31 30.28
N PRO A 25 -18.80 -22.38 30.82
CA PRO A 25 -17.63 -23.00 30.20
C PRO A 25 -17.89 -23.35 28.73
N GLY A 26 -16.93 -23.03 27.87
CA GLY A 26 -17.03 -23.28 26.42
C GLY A 26 -17.94 -22.30 25.65
N THR A 27 -18.46 -21.25 26.29
CA THR A 27 -19.26 -20.22 25.61
C THR A 27 -18.44 -18.98 25.27
N GLU A 28 -18.79 -18.34 24.15
CA GLU A 28 -18.25 -17.04 23.76
C GLU A 28 -19.22 -15.92 24.13
N LYS A 29 -18.69 -14.76 24.49
CA LYS A 29 -19.47 -13.55 24.68
C LYS A 29 -18.89 -12.40 23.88
N THR A 30 -19.68 -11.85 22.98
CA THR A 30 -19.28 -10.70 22.17
C THR A 30 -19.70 -9.40 22.86
N GLY A 31 -18.83 -8.39 22.80
CA GLY A 31 -19.11 -7.04 23.27
C GLY A 31 -18.70 -6.02 22.21
N LYS A 32 -19.44 -4.92 22.09
CA LYS A 32 -19.12 -3.85 21.13
C LYS A 32 -18.60 -2.63 21.87
N THR A 33 -17.47 -2.11 21.41
CA THR A 33 -16.89 -0.85 21.86
C THR A 33 -16.92 0.17 20.72
N LYS A 34 -16.87 1.45 21.07
CA LYS A 34 -16.78 2.56 20.12
C LYS A 34 -15.64 3.46 20.55
N TYR A 35 -14.78 3.78 19.59
CA TYR A 35 -13.72 4.77 19.71
C TYR A 35 -14.01 5.93 18.77
N SER A 36 -13.49 7.10 19.10
CA SER A 36 -13.42 8.25 18.22
C SER A 36 -11.96 8.68 18.15
N GLY A 37 -11.43 8.90 16.94
CA GLY A 37 -10.20 9.69 16.81
C GLY A 37 -10.49 11.12 17.28
N ASP A 38 -9.57 11.69 18.04
CA ASP A 38 -9.60 13.12 18.34
C ASP A 38 -9.12 13.92 17.12
N ALA A 39 -9.21 15.25 17.20
CA ALA A 39 -8.64 16.11 16.16
C ALA A 39 -7.13 15.83 16.03
N PHE A 40 -6.65 15.76 14.79
CA PHE A 40 -5.22 15.67 14.53
C PHE A 40 -4.50 16.87 15.15
N ALA A 41 -3.33 16.63 15.75
CA ALA A 41 -2.46 17.70 16.22
C ALA A 41 -2.14 18.68 15.08
N ALA A 42 -1.84 19.94 15.40
CA ALA A 42 -1.48 20.93 14.40
C ALA A 42 -0.35 20.41 13.49
N ASN A 43 -0.48 20.66 12.19
CA ASN A 43 0.45 20.20 11.15
C ASN A 43 0.61 18.68 11.00
N THR A 44 -0.33 17.88 11.55
CA THR A 44 -0.36 16.43 11.33
C THR A 44 -1.55 16.02 10.48
N THR A 45 -1.36 14.91 9.76
CA THR A 45 -2.35 14.32 8.84
C THR A 45 -2.78 12.91 9.26
N ARG A 46 -2.13 12.36 10.29
CA ARG A 46 -2.37 11.03 10.85
C ARG A 46 -2.12 11.01 12.36
N SER A 47 -2.76 10.06 13.04
CA SER A 47 -2.48 9.67 14.42
C SER A 47 -2.58 8.14 14.54
N SER A 48 -1.78 7.56 15.41
CA SER A 48 -1.84 6.13 15.74
C SER A 48 -1.98 5.96 17.25
N PHE A 49 -2.85 5.04 17.67
CA PHE A 49 -3.05 4.75 19.09
C PHE A 49 -3.32 3.27 19.32
N GLY A 50 -2.83 2.78 20.46
CA GLY A 50 -3.18 1.45 20.96
C GLY A 50 -4.53 1.44 21.67
N ILE A 51 -5.05 0.23 21.87
CA ILE A 51 -6.23 -0.04 22.69
C ILE A 51 -5.78 -0.83 23.93
N ASP A 52 -6.28 -0.42 25.09
CA ASP A 52 -6.03 -1.10 26.35
C ASP A 52 -7.30 -1.81 26.81
N TYR A 53 -7.12 -2.99 27.38
CA TYR A 53 -8.19 -3.86 27.84
C TYR A 53 -7.96 -4.24 29.30
N LYS A 54 -9.05 -4.29 30.06
CA LYS A 54 -9.06 -4.81 31.42
C LYS A 54 -10.30 -5.66 31.66
N VAL A 55 -10.10 -6.92 32.04
CA VAL A 55 -11.20 -7.86 32.33
C VAL A 55 -11.14 -8.24 33.80
N TYR A 56 -12.33 -8.31 34.40
CA TYR A 56 -12.55 -8.76 35.76
C TYR A 56 -13.41 -10.00 35.65
N VAL A 57 -12.88 -11.14 36.07
CA VAL A 57 -13.59 -12.43 36.06
C VAL A 57 -13.71 -12.91 37.49
N THR A 58 -14.93 -13.28 37.87
CA THR A 58 -15.20 -13.95 39.14
C THR A 58 -15.95 -15.25 38.86
N MET A 59 -15.69 -16.26 39.68
CA MET A 59 -16.42 -17.51 39.65
C MET A 59 -16.91 -17.81 41.07
N PRO A 60 -18.22 -18.08 41.28
CA PRO A 60 -18.73 -18.42 42.60
C PRO A 60 -17.97 -19.59 43.22
N GLY A 61 -17.57 -19.45 44.49
CA GLY A 61 -16.82 -20.48 45.22
C GLY A 61 -15.34 -20.61 44.87
N ALA A 62 -14.81 -19.78 43.96
CA ALA A 62 -13.39 -19.77 43.59
C ALA A 62 -12.68 -18.48 44.05
N THR A 63 -11.40 -18.59 44.42
CA THR A 63 -10.53 -17.43 44.65
C THR A 63 -9.88 -17.03 43.31
N PRO A 64 -10.11 -15.79 42.82
CA PRO A 64 -9.49 -15.35 41.57
C PRO A 64 -7.96 -15.29 41.68
N ILE A 65 -7.26 -15.85 40.70
CA ILE A 65 -5.79 -15.82 40.61
C ILE A 65 -5.30 -14.49 40.00
N ASP A 66 -6.05 -13.97 39.04
CA ASP A 66 -5.85 -12.64 38.47
C ASP A 66 -7.19 -11.88 38.50
N THR A 67 -7.30 -10.95 39.45
CA THR A 67 -8.51 -10.13 39.62
C THR A 67 -8.64 -9.05 38.55
N ASN A 68 -7.58 -8.81 37.76
CA ASN A 68 -7.42 -7.63 36.93
C ASN A 68 -6.61 -7.93 35.66
N ALA A 69 -6.94 -9.00 34.94
CA ALA A 69 -6.28 -9.33 33.68
C ALA A 69 -6.31 -8.12 32.72
N SER A 70 -5.14 -7.58 32.43
CA SER A 70 -4.98 -6.38 31.60
C SER A 70 -3.97 -6.63 30.49
N TRP A 71 -4.27 -6.15 29.29
CA TRP A 71 -3.37 -6.20 28.14
C TRP A 71 -3.62 -5.02 27.21
N SER A 72 -2.64 -4.72 26.38
CA SER A 72 -2.71 -3.69 25.35
C SER A 72 -2.55 -4.31 23.97
N SER A 73 -3.12 -3.66 22.95
CA SER A 73 -2.81 -4.00 21.56
C SER A 73 -1.28 -3.90 21.33
N PRO A 74 -0.67 -4.83 20.58
CA PRO A 74 0.74 -4.72 20.23
C PRO A 74 1.00 -3.48 19.38
N THR A 75 2.27 -3.05 19.25
CA THR A 75 2.64 -1.90 18.41
C THR A 75 2.20 -2.08 16.96
N THR A 76 2.25 -3.31 16.43
CA THR A 76 1.75 -3.64 15.09
C THR A 76 0.22 -3.56 14.96
N GLY A 77 -0.50 -3.57 16.08
CA GLY A 77 -1.96 -3.48 16.16
C GLY A 77 -2.50 -2.06 16.41
N GLN A 78 -1.66 -1.02 16.34
CA GLN A 78 -2.10 0.35 16.58
C GLN A 78 -3.08 0.84 15.50
N ILE A 79 -4.25 1.30 15.92
CA ILE A 79 -5.24 1.87 15.01
C ILE A 79 -4.70 3.20 14.49
N ARG A 80 -4.63 3.35 13.16
CA ARG A 80 -4.22 4.59 12.50
C ARG A 80 -5.44 5.34 12.03
N CYS A 81 -5.62 6.58 12.43
CA CYS A 81 -6.57 7.49 11.80
C CYS A 81 -5.83 8.48 10.91
N ASP A 82 -6.32 8.71 9.70
CA ASP A 82 -5.68 9.61 8.74
C ASP A 82 -6.71 10.39 7.90
N LYS A 83 -6.28 11.58 7.44
CA LYS A 83 -6.97 12.39 6.41
C LYS A 83 -6.21 12.43 5.09
N GLU A 84 -5.15 11.63 4.96
CA GLU A 84 -4.27 11.59 3.79
C GLU A 84 -4.92 10.88 2.63
N GLN A 85 -5.78 9.89 2.90
CA GLN A 85 -6.62 9.28 1.89
C GLN A 85 -7.77 10.23 1.50
N PRO A 86 -7.76 10.81 0.28
CA PRO A 86 -8.72 11.85 -0.10
C PRO A 86 -10.15 11.33 -0.23
N ARG A 87 -10.32 10.03 -0.53
CA ARG A 87 -11.63 9.40 -0.77
C ARG A 87 -12.20 8.64 0.42
N LEU A 88 -11.35 8.03 1.24
CA LEU A 88 -11.74 7.17 2.36
C LEU A 88 -11.03 7.64 3.62
N ARG A 89 -11.47 8.77 4.18
CA ARG A 89 -10.94 9.30 5.45
C ARG A 89 -11.46 8.49 6.62
N GLY A 90 -10.67 8.38 7.69
CA GLY A 90 -11.08 7.72 8.92
C GLY A 90 -9.97 6.85 9.50
N CYS A 91 -10.36 5.84 10.27
CA CYS A 91 -9.43 4.96 10.96
C CYS A 91 -9.27 3.61 10.26
N VAL A 92 -8.05 3.10 10.22
CA VAL A 92 -7.64 1.80 9.70
C VAL A 92 -7.18 0.98 10.89
N ILE A 93 -7.72 -0.23 11.00
CA ILE A 93 -7.22 -1.23 11.94
C ILE A 93 -6.16 -2.00 11.16
N PRO A 94 -4.88 -1.95 11.56
CA PRO A 94 -3.85 -2.70 10.85
C PRO A 94 -4.13 -4.20 10.95
N THR A 95 -3.89 -4.89 9.85
CA THR A 95 -3.83 -6.34 9.77
C THR A 95 -2.36 -6.77 9.75
N ASP A 96 -2.07 -7.99 10.18
CA ASP A 96 -0.73 -8.55 10.00
C ASP A 96 -0.41 -8.85 8.52
N ASP A 97 -1.43 -8.81 7.65
CA ASP A 97 -1.29 -9.00 6.21
C ASP A 97 -0.76 -7.74 5.51
N MET A 98 0.36 -7.88 4.79
CA MET A 98 0.90 -6.83 3.93
C MET A 98 0.06 -6.70 2.66
N PRO A 99 -0.45 -5.50 2.34
CA PRO A 99 -1.15 -5.22 1.09
C PRO A 99 -0.35 -5.67 -0.13
N THR A 100 -1.02 -6.28 -1.11
CA THR A 100 -0.36 -6.86 -2.28
C THR A 100 -0.90 -6.28 -3.60
N LEU A 101 -0.01 -5.65 -4.37
CA LEU A 101 -0.22 -5.21 -5.74
C LEU A 101 -0.07 -6.38 -6.70
N SER A 102 -1.17 -6.86 -7.27
CA SER A 102 -1.15 -7.98 -8.20
C SER A 102 -1.31 -7.53 -9.65
N TYR A 103 -0.31 -7.78 -10.49
CA TYR A 103 -0.42 -7.63 -11.95
C TYR A 103 -0.48 -8.98 -12.64
N SER A 104 -1.49 -9.19 -13.48
CA SER A 104 -1.65 -10.42 -14.27
C SER A 104 -0.97 -10.29 -15.64
N ARG A 105 -0.20 -11.32 -16.03
CA ARG A 105 0.39 -11.45 -17.37
C ARG A 105 -0.66 -11.60 -18.47
N SER A 106 -1.81 -12.17 -18.16
CA SER A 106 -2.94 -12.32 -19.09
C SER A 106 -3.85 -11.10 -19.20
N HIS A 107 -3.60 -10.02 -18.44
CA HIS A 107 -4.45 -8.83 -18.52
C HIS A 107 -4.34 -8.14 -19.89
N GLU A 108 -5.47 -8.03 -20.60
CA GLU A 108 -5.55 -7.57 -22.00
C GLU A 108 -4.88 -6.22 -22.28
N LYS A 109 -4.81 -5.32 -21.28
CA LYS A 109 -4.30 -3.94 -21.45
C LYS A 109 -2.84 -3.76 -21.06
N TYR A 110 -2.40 -4.42 -20.00
CA TYR A 110 -1.08 -4.17 -19.38
C TYR A 110 -0.23 -5.43 -19.24
N GLY A 111 -0.76 -6.62 -19.53
CA GLY A 111 -0.01 -7.88 -19.37
C GLY A 111 1.32 -7.89 -20.12
N ILE A 112 1.42 -7.13 -21.21
CA ILE A 112 2.63 -6.94 -22.00
C ILE A 112 3.82 -6.32 -21.23
N VAL A 113 3.59 -5.50 -20.21
CA VAL A 113 4.70 -4.87 -19.43
C VAL A 113 5.15 -5.72 -18.25
N VAL A 114 4.32 -6.67 -17.82
CA VAL A 114 4.55 -7.46 -16.60
C VAL A 114 5.90 -8.18 -16.61
N PRO A 115 6.32 -8.87 -17.69
CA PRO A 115 7.64 -9.51 -17.73
C PRO A 115 8.79 -8.51 -17.50
N ILE A 116 8.65 -7.26 -17.95
CA ILE A 116 9.70 -6.25 -17.80
C ILE A 116 9.77 -5.74 -16.36
N TYR A 117 8.61 -5.47 -15.74
CA TYR A 117 8.57 -5.13 -14.32
C TYR A 117 9.19 -6.23 -13.47
N GLU A 118 8.94 -7.49 -13.82
CA GLU A 118 9.50 -8.66 -13.14
C GLU A 118 11.02 -8.72 -13.23
N GLU A 119 11.62 -8.46 -14.39
CA GLU A 119 13.08 -8.41 -14.54
C GLU A 119 13.72 -7.27 -13.73
N ILE A 120 13.12 -6.08 -13.74
CA ILE A 120 13.61 -4.95 -12.95
C ILE A 120 13.46 -5.23 -11.45
N MET A 121 12.34 -5.81 -11.02
CA MET A 121 12.13 -6.22 -9.64
C MET A 121 13.17 -7.24 -9.17
N LYS A 122 13.48 -8.25 -10.00
CA LYS A 122 14.55 -9.23 -9.72
C LYS A 122 15.90 -8.54 -9.50
N ARG A 123 16.27 -7.60 -10.37
CA ARG A 123 17.54 -6.83 -10.25
C ARG A 123 17.60 -5.97 -9.00
N ARG A 124 16.46 -5.42 -8.58
CA ARG A 124 16.35 -4.65 -7.32
C ARG A 124 16.50 -5.52 -6.07
N GLY A 125 16.24 -6.83 -6.17
CA GLY A 125 16.36 -7.76 -5.05
C GLY A 125 15.26 -7.62 -3.99
N THR A 126 14.17 -6.91 -4.28
CA THR A 126 13.02 -6.76 -3.38
C THR A 126 11.71 -6.63 -4.17
N ASP A 127 10.65 -7.22 -3.63
CA ASP A 127 9.27 -7.10 -4.09
C ASP A 127 8.45 -6.12 -3.21
N ILE A 128 9.07 -5.49 -2.22
CA ILE A 128 8.42 -4.54 -1.32
C ILE A 128 8.66 -3.12 -1.84
N LEU A 129 7.58 -2.34 -1.91
CA LEU A 129 7.58 -0.92 -2.25
C LEU A 129 6.87 -0.11 -1.15
N HIS A 130 7.18 1.17 -1.02
CA HIS A 130 6.55 2.07 -0.05
C HIS A 130 5.79 3.17 -0.75
N ALA A 131 4.51 3.37 -0.38
CA ALA A 131 3.69 4.41 -0.96
C ALA A 131 4.23 5.81 -0.61
N VAL A 132 4.21 6.73 -1.57
CA VAL A 132 4.53 8.15 -1.30
C VAL A 132 3.34 9.08 -1.50
N ASN A 133 3.38 10.27 -0.90
CA ASN A 133 2.40 11.34 -1.12
C ASN A 133 2.47 11.92 -2.56
N GLN A 134 1.44 12.67 -2.96
CA GLN A 134 1.32 13.20 -4.33
C GLN A 134 2.46 14.14 -4.72
N THR A 135 2.97 14.94 -3.77
CA THR A 135 4.08 15.87 -4.03
C THR A 135 5.33 15.10 -4.44
N LYS A 136 5.68 14.05 -3.67
CA LYS A 136 6.82 13.20 -4.00
C LYS A 136 6.58 12.35 -5.25
N ALA A 137 5.36 11.86 -5.46
CA ALA A 137 5.01 11.15 -6.68
C ALA A 137 5.22 12.01 -7.95
N ASN A 138 4.87 13.29 -7.90
CA ASN A 138 5.11 14.22 -9.01
C ASN A 138 6.62 14.46 -9.23
N ALA A 139 7.40 14.60 -8.15
CA ALA A 139 8.84 14.77 -8.24
C ALA A 139 9.52 13.52 -8.83
N ASN A 140 9.11 12.33 -8.39
CA ASN A 140 9.59 11.05 -8.90
C ASN A 140 9.28 10.91 -10.40
N ARG A 141 8.02 11.20 -10.80
CA ARG A 141 7.58 11.20 -12.20
C ARG A 141 8.43 12.14 -13.05
N ALA A 142 8.70 13.35 -12.56
CA ALA A 142 9.53 14.32 -13.26
C ALA A 142 10.97 13.80 -13.43
N SER A 143 11.56 13.24 -12.38
CA SER A 143 12.93 12.70 -12.41
C SER A 143 13.11 11.57 -13.44
N THR A 144 12.17 10.62 -13.49
CA THR A 144 12.29 9.46 -14.39
C THR A 144 11.85 9.76 -15.83
N CYS A 145 10.81 10.57 -16.01
CA CYS A 145 10.18 10.79 -17.32
C CYS A 145 10.39 12.18 -17.91
N THR A 146 11.28 13.01 -17.36
CA THR A 146 11.58 14.33 -17.93
C THR A 146 13.10 14.53 -18.10
N PRO A 147 13.60 14.69 -19.36
CA PRO A 147 12.86 14.63 -20.62
C PRO A 147 12.48 13.20 -21.01
N PHE A 148 11.33 13.04 -21.68
CA PHE A 148 10.93 11.80 -22.36
C PHE A 148 10.64 12.11 -23.83
N THR A 149 11.30 11.38 -24.73
CA THR A 149 11.15 11.58 -26.18
C THR A 149 9.96 10.79 -26.69
N ASN A 150 8.84 11.48 -26.97
CA ASN A 150 7.67 10.82 -27.56
C ASN A 150 8.00 10.26 -28.97
N LEU A 151 7.81 8.96 -29.16
CA LEU A 151 8.03 8.24 -30.43
C LEU A 151 7.03 8.59 -31.52
N TYR A 152 5.82 9.01 -31.14
CA TYR A 152 4.70 9.29 -32.02
C TYR A 152 4.22 10.73 -31.82
N PRO A 153 5.08 11.74 -32.09
CA PRO A 153 4.73 13.14 -31.88
C PRO A 153 3.49 13.50 -32.72
N GLY A 154 2.55 14.21 -32.10
CA GLY A 154 1.26 14.55 -32.71
C GLY A 154 0.17 13.48 -32.64
N GLN A 155 0.46 12.28 -32.11
CA GLN A 155 -0.55 11.23 -31.90
C GLN A 155 -0.83 11.01 -30.41
N THR A 156 -1.89 11.63 -29.92
CA THR A 156 -2.31 11.54 -28.51
C THR A 156 -2.51 10.08 -28.07
N GLY A 157 -1.88 9.72 -26.95
CA GLY A 157 -2.06 8.43 -26.30
C GLY A 157 -1.34 7.24 -26.95
N LYS A 158 -0.62 7.45 -28.06
CA LYS A 158 0.18 6.41 -28.73
C LYS A 158 1.51 6.14 -28.03
N ASP A 159 2.07 7.14 -27.36
CA ASP A 159 3.23 6.98 -26.51
C ASP A 159 3.04 7.71 -25.18
N SER A 160 3.51 7.07 -24.13
CA SER A 160 3.55 7.60 -22.78
C SER A 160 4.68 6.91 -22.03
N CYS A 161 5.39 7.70 -21.23
CA CYS A 161 6.40 7.19 -20.34
C CYS A 161 5.73 6.36 -19.25
N ASP A 162 6.06 5.08 -19.12
CA ASP A 162 5.69 4.26 -17.98
C ASP A 162 6.97 3.90 -17.19
N GLU A 163 6.92 4.07 -15.88
CA GLU A 163 8.11 3.91 -15.02
C GLU A 163 7.96 2.76 -14.03
N PHE A 164 9.08 2.06 -13.81
CA PHE A 164 9.16 1.06 -12.76
C PHE A 164 10.51 1.15 -12.02
N PRO A 165 10.56 1.23 -10.68
CA PRO A 165 9.40 1.28 -9.78
C PRO A 165 8.50 2.49 -10.02
N PRO A 166 7.19 2.38 -9.75
CA PRO A 166 6.24 3.45 -10.07
C PRO A 166 6.57 4.74 -9.34
N ALA A 167 6.35 5.90 -9.96
CA ALA A 167 6.62 7.19 -9.33
C ALA A 167 5.88 7.40 -8.00
N SER A 168 4.72 6.76 -7.83
CA SER A 168 3.96 6.78 -6.57
C SER A 168 4.56 5.92 -5.44
N THR A 169 5.83 5.52 -5.55
CA THR A 169 6.59 4.77 -4.54
C THR A 169 7.90 5.46 -4.14
N GLU A 170 8.41 5.14 -2.96
CA GLU A 170 9.71 5.62 -2.46
C GLU A 170 10.86 5.12 -3.33
N GLU A 171 10.69 3.92 -3.86
CA GLU A 171 11.65 3.21 -4.70
C GLU A 171 11.73 3.75 -6.12
N GLY A 172 10.76 4.57 -6.55
CA GLY A 172 10.75 5.21 -7.87
C GLY A 172 11.48 6.55 -7.87
N GLY A 173 11.47 7.23 -9.02
CA GLY A 173 12.04 8.58 -9.13
C GLY A 173 13.53 8.65 -9.40
N GLN A 174 14.15 7.54 -9.81
CA GLN A 174 15.51 7.56 -10.33
C GLN A 174 15.61 8.47 -11.56
N ASP A 175 16.80 9.03 -11.76
CA ASP A 175 17.13 9.75 -12.98
C ASP A 175 16.84 8.83 -14.18
N GLY A 176 15.94 9.28 -15.06
CA GLY A 176 15.54 8.53 -16.24
C GLY A 176 16.70 8.16 -17.14
N ASP A 177 17.82 8.89 -17.04
CA ASP A 177 19.02 8.64 -17.81
C ASP A 177 19.79 7.39 -17.37
N LEU A 178 19.54 6.91 -16.16
CA LEU A 178 20.12 5.70 -15.57
C LEU A 178 19.18 4.49 -15.67
N CYS A 179 17.96 4.68 -16.18
CA CYS A 179 16.96 3.63 -16.32
C CYS A 179 17.04 2.94 -17.68
N ALA A 180 16.62 1.68 -17.73
CA ALA A 180 16.49 0.96 -18.99
C ALA A 180 15.34 1.59 -19.79
N GLU A 181 15.63 2.17 -20.95
CA GLU A 181 14.62 2.74 -21.84
C GLU A 181 14.28 1.75 -22.97
N LEU A 182 13.04 1.26 -22.94
CA LEU A 182 12.61 0.14 -23.78
C LEU A 182 11.30 0.44 -24.50
N THR A 183 11.19 -0.06 -25.74
CA THR A 183 9.91 -0.16 -26.45
C THR A 183 9.45 -1.61 -26.40
N PRO A 184 8.32 -1.95 -25.73
CA PRO A 184 7.81 -3.30 -25.72
C PRO A 184 7.54 -3.78 -27.15
N GLN A 185 8.14 -4.91 -27.54
CA GLN A 185 7.93 -5.57 -28.82
C GLN A 185 7.31 -6.93 -28.57
N VAL A 186 6.31 -7.31 -29.37
CA VAL A 186 5.70 -8.64 -29.32
C VAL A 186 6.08 -9.37 -30.60
N VAL A 187 6.81 -10.47 -30.45
CA VAL A 187 7.12 -11.39 -31.56
C VAL A 187 6.52 -12.74 -31.22
N ASN A 188 5.62 -13.23 -32.06
CA ASN A 188 4.92 -14.51 -31.88
C ASN A 188 4.18 -14.65 -30.53
N GLY A 189 3.59 -13.55 -30.04
CA GLY A 189 2.84 -13.56 -28.77
C GLY A 189 3.71 -13.65 -27.51
N VAL A 190 5.04 -13.68 -27.67
CA VAL A 190 6.02 -13.61 -26.58
C VAL A 190 6.73 -12.26 -26.69
N TRP A 191 7.08 -11.69 -25.54
CA TRP A 191 7.95 -10.53 -25.51
C TRP A 191 9.28 -10.89 -26.19
N SER A 192 9.60 -10.23 -27.30
CA SER A 192 10.97 -10.31 -27.81
C SER A 192 11.82 -9.35 -26.98
N ALA A 193 13.11 -9.67 -26.83
CA ALA A 193 14.09 -8.76 -26.25
C ALA A 193 13.78 -7.32 -26.72
N PRO A 194 13.75 -6.35 -25.79
CA PRO A 194 13.27 -5.03 -26.13
C PRO A 194 14.18 -4.51 -27.23
N ALA A 195 13.61 -3.88 -28.26
CA ALA A 195 14.43 -2.98 -29.05
C ALA A 195 14.86 -1.90 -28.05
N THR A 196 16.08 -2.01 -27.55
CA THR A 196 16.67 -0.96 -26.72
C THR A 196 16.55 0.33 -27.50
N TRP A 197 16.22 1.42 -26.81
CA TRP A 197 16.22 2.72 -27.46
C TRP A 197 17.56 2.92 -28.21
N PRO A 198 17.58 3.19 -29.53
CA PRO A 198 18.80 3.11 -30.32
C PRO A 198 19.93 4.02 -29.80
N THR A 199 19.57 5.12 -29.15
CA THR A 199 20.53 6.08 -28.60
C THR A 199 20.83 5.85 -27.11
N ARG A 200 20.15 4.89 -26.46
CA ARG A 200 20.29 4.55 -25.04
C ARG A 200 20.13 3.03 -24.82
N PRO A 201 21.13 2.25 -25.25
CA PRO A 201 21.08 0.80 -25.08
C PRO A 201 21.03 0.42 -23.60
N ALA A 202 20.08 -0.44 -23.23
CA ALA A 202 20.05 -1.01 -21.89
C ALA A 202 21.26 -1.96 -21.71
N SER A 203 22.00 -1.74 -20.63
CA SER A 203 23.13 -2.56 -20.19
C SER A 203 22.70 -3.89 -19.56
N GLY A 204 21.45 -4.00 -19.12
CA GLY A 204 20.94 -5.17 -18.41
C GLY A 204 21.19 -5.15 -16.90
N ASN A 205 21.78 -4.08 -16.36
CA ASN A 205 22.03 -3.89 -14.94
C ASN A 205 21.11 -2.84 -14.30
N GLU A 206 20.25 -2.19 -15.07
CA GLU A 206 19.39 -1.13 -14.57
C GLU A 206 18.37 -1.68 -13.58
N THR A 207 18.20 -0.94 -12.48
CA THR A 207 17.23 -1.22 -11.41
C THR A 207 15.97 -0.35 -11.52
N CYS A 208 15.85 0.39 -12.62
CA CYS A 208 14.68 1.18 -12.97
C CYS A 208 14.42 1.14 -14.49
N LEU A 209 13.22 1.54 -14.87
CA LEU A 209 12.68 1.37 -16.21
C LEU A 209 11.98 2.63 -16.69
N ARG A 210 12.13 2.90 -17.98
CA ARG A 210 11.31 3.80 -18.76
C ARG A 210 10.76 3.07 -19.99
N LEU A 211 9.45 2.88 -20.05
CA LEU A 211 8.80 2.24 -21.20
C LEU A 211 8.11 3.24 -22.10
N HIS A 212 8.26 3.05 -23.40
CA HIS A 212 7.36 3.61 -24.41
C HIS A 212 6.12 2.74 -24.54
N ILE A 213 5.00 3.18 -23.99
CA ILE A 213 3.76 2.42 -24.08
C ILE A 213 2.55 3.31 -24.31
N THR A 214 1.50 2.77 -24.94
CA THR A 214 0.23 3.48 -25.08
C THR A 214 -0.31 3.95 -23.73
N GLN A 215 -0.92 5.14 -23.72
CA GLN A 215 -1.54 5.71 -22.53
C GLN A 215 -2.61 4.79 -21.94
N ARG A 216 -3.31 4.00 -22.77
CA ARG A 216 -4.32 3.03 -22.33
C ARG A 216 -3.71 1.96 -21.43
N ALA A 217 -2.57 1.39 -21.81
CA ALA A 217 -1.92 0.35 -21.04
C ALA A 217 -1.34 0.91 -19.73
N ASN A 218 -0.62 2.03 -19.81
CA ASN A 218 -0.06 2.75 -18.66
C ASN A 218 -1.16 3.13 -17.64
N SER A 219 -2.23 3.77 -18.11
CA SER A 219 -3.36 4.14 -17.24
C SER A 219 -4.07 2.91 -16.65
N SER A 220 -4.07 1.79 -17.36
CA SER A 220 -4.65 0.55 -16.84
C SER A 220 -3.78 -0.05 -15.74
N ALA A 221 -2.45 -0.07 -15.89
CA ALA A 221 -1.54 -0.57 -14.85
C ALA A 221 -1.58 0.36 -13.63
N GLY A 222 -1.46 1.68 -13.85
CA GLY A 222 -1.59 2.69 -12.80
C GLY A 222 -2.95 2.67 -12.09
N GLY A 223 -4.02 2.24 -12.78
CA GLY A 223 -5.34 2.02 -12.19
C GLY A 223 -5.38 0.89 -11.15
N VAL A 224 -4.60 -0.19 -11.34
CA VAL A 224 -4.47 -1.28 -10.35
C VAL A 224 -3.81 -0.76 -9.08
N LEU A 225 -2.67 -0.07 -9.22
CA LEU A 225 -1.98 0.56 -8.08
C LEU A 225 -2.85 1.61 -7.38
N GLY A 226 -3.53 2.46 -8.15
CA GLY A 226 -4.48 3.43 -7.60
C GLY A 226 -5.63 2.78 -6.82
N SER A 227 -6.08 1.59 -7.26
CA SER A 227 -7.11 0.82 -6.56
C SER A 227 -6.58 0.23 -5.26
N LEU A 228 -5.39 -0.39 -5.26
CA LEU A 228 -4.74 -0.88 -4.05
C LEU A 228 -4.62 0.25 -3.02
N ARG A 229 -4.03 1.38 -3.40
CA ARG A 229 -3.84 2.53 -2.50
C ARG A 229 -5.15 3.05 -1.92
N LYS A 230 -6.23 2.99 -2.68
CA LYS A 230 -7.56 3.40 -2.23
C LYS A 230 -8.14 2.38 -1.24
N TYR A 231 -8.22 1.11 -1.61
CA TYR A 231 -8.96 0.11 -0.85
C TYR A 231 -8.19 -0.41 0.37
N GLU A 232 -6.87 -0.52 0.27
CA GLU A 232 -5.96 -0.82 1.38
C GLU A 232 -5.56 0.43 2.17
N ARG A 233 -6.06 1.60 1.74
CA ARG A 233 -5.85 2.90 2.39
C ARG A 233 -4.37 3.23 2.64
N LEU A 234 -3.50 2.89 1.69
CA LEU A 234 -2.05 3.12 1.79
C LEU A 234 -1.68 4.60 1.83
N VAL A 235 -1.06 5.07 2.90
CA VAL A 235 -0.55 6.44 3.05
C VAL A 235 0.96 6.52 2.87
N ASP A 236 1.51 7.73 2.92
CA ASP A 236 2.95 7.96 2.77
C ASP A 236 3.76 7.12 3.79
N GLY A 237 4.69 6.32 3.29
CA GLY A 237 5.50 5.37 4.06
C GLY A 237 4.92 3.96 4.22
N ASP A 238 3.65 3.70 3.86
CA ASP A 238 3.08 2.35 3.99
C ASP A 238 3.72 1.40 2.98
N ALA A 239 4.18 0.24 3.47
CA ALA A 239 4.73 -0.83 2.66
C ALA A 239 3.63 -1.65 1.98
N PHE A 240 3.91 -2.11 0.75
CA PHE A 240 3.09 -3.09 0.04
C PHE A 240 3.99 -3.96 -0.83
N ARG A 241 3.59 -5.22 -1.04
CA ARG A 241 4.28 -6.17 -1.90
C ARG A 241 3.76 -6.06 -3.33
N ILE A 242 4.61 -6.22 -4.33
CA ILE A 242 4.21 -6.47 -5.71
C ILE A 242 4.29 -7.97 -6.03
N GLN A 243 3.32 -8.48 -6.79
CA GLN A 243 3.32 -9.84 -7.28
C GLN A 243 2.87 -9.90 -8.75
N PHE A 244 3.37 -10.90 -9.46
CA PHE A 244 3.05 -11.13 -10.87
C PHE A 244 2.37 -12.47 -11.05
N THR A 245 1.11 -12.47 -11.47
CA THR A 245 0.32 -13.69 -11.67
C THR A 245 0.28 -14.10 -13.14
N ALA A 246 -0.21 -15.32 -13.41
CA ALA A 246 -0.63 -15.71 -14.75
C ALA A 246 -1.74 -14.77 -15.26
#